data_AF-A0A357LB90-F1
#
_entry.id   AF-A0A357LB90-F1
#
_cell.length_a   1.000
_cell.length_b   1.000
_cell.length_c   1.000
_cell.angle_alpha   90.00
_cell.angle_beta   90.00
_cell.angle_gamma   90.00
#
_symmetry.space_group_name_H-M   'P 1'
#
loop_
_entity.id
_entity.type
_entity.pdbx_description
1 polymer ?
#
loop_
_entity_poly.entity_id
_entity_poly.type
_entity_poly.pdbx_seq_one_letter_code
_entity_poly.pdbx_strand_id
1 'polypeptide(L)'
;MVRESQFGVFVMSRRFAAAAAVLCLFGAASAEPPSAIFEDYWKTALEEDPFAATSAGVSDYDDRVPGVAPADQARRLDQAKAFLARLGALDASAMTAEDRLNADLLRFILNHDVALAEYEPWRIPFLSDSGFHNAMGYVVAATTFRTE
;
A
#
# COMPACT_ATOMS: atom_id res chain seq x y z
N MET A 1 -88.22 9.82 -4.45
CA MET A 1 -88.89 9.81 -3.13
C MET A 1 -88.29 8.66 -2.33
N VAL A 2 -87.32 9.00 -1.46
CA VAL A 2 -87.10 8.47 -0.09
C VAL A 2 -86.92 6.94 0.03
N ARG A 3 -85.86 6.36 0.59
CA ARG A 3 -84.66 6.76 1.34
C ARG A 3 -83.81 5.47 1.46
N GLU A 4 -82.47 5.56 1.44
CA GLU A 4 -81.55 5.24 2.58
C GLU A 4 -81.79 3.86 3.23
N SER A 5 -80.81 3.03 3.60
CA SER A 5 -79.46 3.27 4.16
C SER A 5 -78.80 1.88 4.29
N GLN A 6 -77.59 1.66 3.78
CA GLN A 6 -76.31 1.65 4.54
C GLN A 6 -76.07 0.41 5.44
N PHE A 7 -75.05 -0.38 5.04
CA PHE A 7 -74.03 -1.13 5.81
C PHE A 7 -74.48 -2.08 6.95
N GLY A 8 -73.92 -3.28 7.13
CA GLY A 8 -72.80 -3.97 6.48
C GLY A 8 -72.64 -5.35 7.13
N VAL A 9 -72.37 -6.37 6.33
CA VAL A 9 -72.02 -7.72 6.79
C VAL A 9 -70.83 -8.20 5.95
N PHE A 10 -69.83 -8.68 6.67
CA PHE A 10 -68.83 -9.67 6.24
C PHE A 10 -67.57 -9.20 5.45
N VAL A 11 -66.48 -9.85 5.86
CA VAL A 11 -65.24 -10.17 5.10
C VAL A 11 -64.02 -9.26 5.26
N MET A 12 -63.07 -9.79 6.04
CA MET A 12 -61.65 -9.97 5.70
C MET A 12 -60.96 -8.84 4.94
N SER A 13 -60.24 -7.98 5.66
CA SER A 13 -59.21 -7.13 5.06
C SER A 13 -57.85 -7.79 5.22
N ARG A 14 -57.34 -8.42 4.15
CA ARG A 14 -55.91 -8.73 3.98
C ARG A 14 -55.13 -7.42 4.06
N ARG A 15 -54.18 -7.30 4.97
CA ARG A 15 -53.12 -6.29 4.85
C ARG A 15 -51.75 -6.87 5.22
N PHE A 16 -51.00 -7.12 4.16
CA PHE A 16 -49.57 -6.88 3.98
C PHE A 16 -48.58 -7.51 4.97
N ALA A 17 -47.89 -8.53 4.46
CA ALA A 17 -46.53 -8.86 4.84
C ALA A 17 -45.56 -7.72 4.52
N ALA A 18 -44.64 -7.45 5.43
CA ALA A 18 -43.29 -6.89 5.24
C ALA A 18 -42.74 -6.56 6.65
N ALA A 19 -41.47 -6.63 7.00
CA ALA A 19 -40.26 -7.21 6.43
C ALA A 19 -39.19 -6.98 7.52
N ALA A 20 -38.27 -7.91 7.69
CA ALA A 20 -36.93 -7.62 8.20
C ALA A 20 -36.00 -8.75 7.77
N ALA A 21 -35.72 -8.81 6.47
CA ALA A 21 -34.55 -9.52 6.00
C ALA A 21 -33.33 -8.73 6.50
N VAL A 22 -32.63 -9.29 7.48
CA VAL A 22 -31.30 -8.83 7.89
C VAL A 22 -30.39 -9.11 6.70
N LEU A 23 -30.21 -8.12 5.84
CA LEU A 23 -29.20 -8.14 4.79
C LEU A 23 -27.86 -7.93 5.50
N CYS A 24 -27.14 -9.03 5.75
CA CYS A 24 -25.76 -8.98 6.16
C CYS A 24 -24.95 -8.24 5.08
N LEU A 25 -24.72 -6.95 5.28
CA LEU A 25 -23.66 -6.19 4.63
C LEU A 25 -22.33 -6.65 5.22
N PHE A 26 -21.90 -7.87 4.88
CA PHE A 26 -20.47 -8.11 4.79
C PHE A 26 -20.02 -7.33 3.57
N GLY A 27 -19.51 -6.11 3.79
CA GLY A 27 -18.78 -5.41 2.77
C GLY A 27 -17.73 -6.37 2.24
N ALA A 28 -17.80 -6.72 0.96
CA ALA A 28 -16.68 -7.35 0.30
C ALA A 28 -15.52 -6.39 0.51
N ALA A 29 -14.57 -6.77 1.37
CA ALA A 29 -13.29 -6.09 1.42
C ALA A 29 -12.79 -6.13 -0.03
N SER A 30 -12.74 -4.95 -0.67
CA SER A 30 -12.25 -4.88 -2.04
C SER A 30 -10.85 -5.46 -2.00
N ALA A 31 -10.65 -6.63 -2.62
CA ALA A 31 -9.33 -7.22 -2.71
C ALA A 31 -8.45 -6.23 -3.46
N GLU A 32 -7.38 -5.77 -2.82
CA GLU A 32 -6.42 -4.88 -3.42
C GLU A 32 -5.72 -5.62 -4.56
N PRO A 33 -5.66 -5.07 -5.80
CA PRO A 33 -4.91 -5.70 -6.87
C PRO A 33 -3.41 -5.70 -6.52
N PRO A 34 -2.66 -6.77 -6.83
CA PRO A 34 -1.22 -6.84 -6.55
C PRO A 34 -0.43 -5.64 -7.11
N SER A 35 -0.82 -5.14 -8.29
CA SER A 35 -0.18 -3.99 -8.93
C SER A 35 -0.19 -2.73 -8.06
N ALA A 36 -1.28 -2.47 -7.31
CA ALA A 36 -1.37 -1.30 -6.45
C ALA A 36 -0.36 -1.35 -5.30
N ILE A 37 -0.08 -2.54 -4.75
CA ILE A 37 0.95 -2.71 -3.72
C ILE A 37 2.33 -2.41 -4.28
N PHE A 38 2.62 -2.86 -5.51
CA PHE A 38 3.90 -2.63 -6.16
C PHE A 38 4.12 -1.16 -6.50
N GLU A 39 3.08 -0.48 -7.01
CA GLU A 39 3.11 0.96 -7.29
C GLU A 39 3.33 1.78 -6.01
N ASP A 40 2.62 1.46 -4.94
CA ASP A 40 2.79 2.12 -3.65
C ASP A 40 4.17 1.88 -3.04
N TYR A 41 4.67 0.64 -3.12
CA TYR A 41 6.02 0.29 -2.67
C TYR A 41 7.06 1.09 -3.44
N TRP A 42 6.95 1.12 -4.77
CA TRP A 42 7.88 1.87 -5.62
C TRP A 42 7.88 3.35 -5.27
N LYS A 43 6.69 3.96 -5.16
CA LYS A 43 6.56 5.36 -4.74
C LYS A 43 7.21 5.61 -3.38
N THR A 44 6.93 4.76 -2.40
CA THR A 44 7.50 4.88 -1.04
C THR A 44 9.03 4.77 -1.07
N ALA A 45 9.57 3.83 -1.86
CA ALA A 45 11.01 3.65 -2.00
C ALA A 45 11.70 4.89 -2.59
N LEU A 46 11.09 5.51 -3.61
CA LEU A 46 11.59 6.76 -4.20
C LEU A 46 11.52 7.94 -3.23
N GLU A 47 10.46 8.03 -2.43
CA GLU A 47 10.30 9.09 -1.42
C GLU A 47 11.32 8.97 -0.28
N GLU A 48 11.63 7.74 0.17
CA GLU A 48 12.59 7.48 1.25
C GLU A 48 14.06 7.56 0.79
N ASP A 49 14.33 7.29 -0.48
CA ASP A 49 15.65 7.37 -1.09
C ASP A 49 15.66 8.23 -2.39
N PRO A 50 15.70 9.56 -2.25
CA PRO A 50 15.85 10.49 -3.37
C PRO A 50 17.06 10.21 -4.28
N PHE A 51 18.15 9.66 -3.75
CA PHE A 51 19.34 9.37 -4.54
C PHE A 51 19.13 8.16 -5.46
N ALA A 52 18.43 7.14 -4.95
CA ALA A 52 17.97 6.03 -5.79
C ALA A 52 16.95 6.52 -6.84
N ALA A 53 16.10 7.50 -6.51
CA ALA A 53 15.17 8.08 -7.46
C ALA A 53 15.88 8.76 -8.65
N THR A 54 16.87 9.62 -8.38
CA THR A 54 17.72 10.20 -9.43
C THR A 54 18.39 9.12 -10.27
N SER A 55 18.93 8.08 -9.62
CA SER A 55 19.59 6.94 -10.30
C SER A 55 18.63 6.14 -11.19
N ALA A 56 17.35 6.08 -10.83
CA ALA A 56 16.28 5.47 -11.62
C ALA A 56 15.75 6.39 -12.74
N GLY A 57 16.30 7.60 -12.90
CA GLY A 57 15.86 8.59 -13.89
C GLY A 57 14.62 9.38 -13.46
N VAL A 58 14.25 9.34 -12.18
CA VAL A 58 13.11 10.09 -11.63
C VAL A 58 13.63 11.38 -10.98
N SER A 59 13.46 12.51 -11.68
CA SER A 59 13.99 13.81 -11.23
C SER A 59 13.13 14.55 -10.20
N ASP A 60 11.94 14.01 -9.86
CA ASP A 60 10.96 14.68 -8.99
C ASP A 60 11.46 14.88 -7.55
N TYR A 61 12.57 14.24 -7.18
CA TYR A 61 13.18 14.27 -5.84
C TYR A 61 14.60 14.85 -5.83
N ASP A 62 15.08 15.39 -6.96
CA ASP A 62 16.47 15.91 -7.09
C ASP A 62 16.78 17.08 -6.15
N ASP A 63 15.75 17.69 -5.53
CA ASP A 63 15.86 18.75 -4.52
C ASP A 63 16.00 18.24 -3.08
N ARG A 64 16.10 16.92 -2.87
CA ARG A 64 16.09 16.27 -1.55
C ARG A 64 17.30 15.37 -1.33
N VAL A 65 17.53 15.04 -0.06
CA VAL A 65 18.50 14.04 0.39
C VAL A 65 17.80 13.02 1.29
N PRO A 66 18.26 11.75 1.33
CA PRO A 66 17.68 10.73 2.20
C PRO A 66 17.76 11.11 3.68
N GLY A 67 16.68 10.81 4.42
CA GLY A 67 16.65 10.92 5.88
C GLY A 67 17.48 9.83 6.56
N VAL A 68 18.29 10.24 7.55
CA VAL A 68 19.23 9.36 8.28
C VAL A 68 19.00 9.34 9.80
N ALA A 69 17.99 10.05 10.30
CA ALA A 69 17.70 10.07 11.72
C ALA A 69 17.13 8.72 12.18
N PRO A 70 17.25 8.34 13.48
CA PRO A 70 16.64 7.13 14.00
C PRO A 70 15.13 7.03 13.72
N ALA A 71 14.43 8.18 13.70
CA ALA A 71 13.01 8.24 13.34
C ALA A 71 12.73 7.86 11.88
N ASP A 72 13.64 8.16 10.96
CA ASP A 72 13.53 7.74 9.55
C ASP A 72 13.69 6.22 9.43
N GLN A 73 14.63 5.64 10.19
CA GLN A 73 14.84 4.19 10.23
C GLN A 73 13.61 3.46 10.79
N ALA A 74 13.02 3.99 11.87
CA ALA A 74 11.79 3.44 12.44
C ALA A 74 10.62 3.53 11.45
N ARG A 75 10.46 4.67 10.76
CA ARG A 75 9.44 4.85 9.73
C ARG A 75 9.58 3.83 8.59
N ARG A 76 10.79 3.62 8.07
CA ARG A 76 11.07 2.61 7.04
C ARG A 76 10.76 1.19 7.51
N LEU A 77 11.09 0.84 8.75
CA LEU A 77 10.75 -0.46 9.33
C LEU A 77 9.23 -0.67 9.42
N ASP A 78 8.49 0.34 9.85
CA ASP A 78 7.04 0.27 9.95
C ASP A 78 6.37 0.18 8.58
N GLN A 79 6.88 0.93 7.58
CA GLN A 79 6.47 0.80 6.18
C GLN A 79 6.71 -0.63 5.66
N ALA A 80 7.89 -1.21 5.89
CA ALA A 80 8.21 -2.57 5.45
C ALA A 80 7.24 -3.61 6.04
N LYS A 81 6.95 -3.51 7.34
CA LYS A 81 5.96 -4.36 8.02
C LYS A 81 4.55 -4.17 7.45
N ALA A 82 4.15 -2.94 7.14
CA ALA A 82 2.86 -2.65 6.55
C ALA A 82 2.72 -3.26 5.15
N PHE A 83 3.76 -3.18 4.31
CA PHE A 83 3.78 -3.84 3.01
C PHE A 83 3.74 -5.37 3.13
N LEU A 84 4.48 -5.97 4.07
CA LEU A 84 4.39 -7.41 4.34
C LEU A 84 2.97 -7.84 4.73
N ALA A 85 2.29 -7.05 5.56
CA ALA A 85 0.91 -7.32 5.94
C ALA A 85 -0.05 -7.25 4.74
N ARG A 86 0.11 -6.25 3.85
CA ARG A 86 -0.66 -6.14 2.60
C ARG A 86 -0.41 -7.32 1.68
N LEU A 87 0.85 -7.70 1.48
CA LEU A 87 1.24 -8.86 0.65
C LEU A 87 0.70 -10.18 1.23
N GLY A 88 0.64 -10.32 2.55
CA GLY A 88 0.09 -11.49 3.23
C GLY A 88 -1.44 -11.62 3.11
N ALA A 89 -2.14 -10.53 2.78
CA ALA A 89 -3.58 -10.52 2.56
C ALA A 89 -3.99 -10.81 1.11
N LEU A 90 -3.03 -10.91 0.18
CA LEU A 90 -3.30 -11.24 -1.22
C LEU A 90 -3.82 -12.68 -1.38
N ASP A 91 -4.84 -12.85 -2.21
CA ASP A 91 -5.32 -14.18 -2.61
C ASP A 91 -4.44 -14.76 -3.74
N ALA A 92 -3.50 -15.63 -3.36
CA ALA A 92 -2.59 -16.28 -4.30
C ALA A 92 -3.29 -17.10 -5.41
N SER A 93 -4.53 -17.55 -5.18
CA SER A 93 -5.30 -18.31 -6.17
C SER A 93 -5.83 -17.44 -7.30
N ALA A 94 -6.02 -16.14 -7.04
CA ALA A 94 -6.50 -15.16 -8.01
C ALA A 94 -5.36 -14.48 -8.80
N MET A 95 -4.10 -14.76 -8.46
CA MET A 95 -2.93 -14.10 -9.05
C MET A 95 -2.44 -14.77 -10.33
N THR A 96 -1.81 -14.00 -11.23
CA THR A 96 -1.02 -14.57 -12.33
C THR A 96 0.27 -15.20 -11.82
N ALA A 97 0.96 -15.98 -12.65
CA ALA A 97 2.27 -16.53 -12.27
C ALA A 97 3.32 -15.43 -12.05
N GLU A 98 3.27 -14.37 -12.84
CA GLU A 98 4.15 -13.22 -12.74
C GLU A 98 3.89 -12.42 -11.46
N ASP A 99 2.63 -12.13 -11.14
CA ASP A 99 2.28 -11.44 -9.90
C ASP A 99 2.73 -12.21 -8.66
N ARG A 100 2.58 -13.55 -8.68
CA ARG A 100 3.05 -14.40 -7.57
C ARG A 100 4.56 -14.29 -7.39
N LEU A 101 5.31 -14.37 -8.48
CA LEU A 101 6.77 -14.25 -8.45
C LEU A 101 7.20 -12.87 -7.93
N ASN A 102 6.56 -11.80 -8.41
CA ASN A 102 6.87 -10.44 -7.96
C ASN A 102 6.53 -10.24 -6.48
N ALA A 103 5.40 -10.77 -6.02
CA ALA A 103 5.02 -10.74 -4.60
C ALA A 103 5.98 -11.56 -3.72
N ASP A 104 6.45 -12.71 -4.20
CA ASP A 104 7.44 -13.54 -3.51
C ASP A 104 8.78 -12.82 -3.37
N LEU A 105 9.24 -12.18 -4.44
CA LEU A 105 10.48 -11.41 -4.44
C LEU A 105 10.39 -10.20 -3.49
N LEU A 106 9.27 -9.46 -3.54
CA LEU A 106 9.08 -8.32 -2.65
C LEU A 106 8.98 -8.77 -1.18
N ARG A 107 8.29 -9.89 -0.91
CA ARG A 107 8.28 -10.49 0.44
C ARG A 107 9.69 -10.86 0.90
N PHE A 108 10.53 -11.40 0.03
CA PHE A 108 11.92 -11.72 0.37
C PHE A 108 12.70 -10.47 0.78
N ILE A 109 12.63 -9.40 -0.03
CA ILE A 109 13.31 -8.12 0.23
C ILE A 109 12.85 -7.53 1.58
N LEU A 110 11.54 -7.39 1.77
CA LEU A 110 11.00 -6.76 2.99
C LEU A 110 11.27 -7.57 4.26
N ASN A 111 11.25 -8.91 4.18
CA ASN A 111 11.61 -9.74 5.33
C ASN A 111 13.10 -9.60 5.68
N HIS A 112 13.96 -9.44 4.67
CA HIS A 112 15.38 -9.17 4.90
C HIS A 112 15.58 -7.83 5.63
N ASP A 113 14.90 -6.77 5.18
CA ASP A 113 14.96 -5.45 5.82
C ASP A 113 14.48 -5.49 7.28
N VAL A 114 13.35 -6.15 7.53
CA VAL A 114 12.80 -6.32 8.89
C VAL A 114 13.76 -7.11 9.78
N ALA A 115 14.35 -8.19 9.26
CA ALA A 115 15.30 -9.01 10.03
C ALA A 115 16.59 -8.25 10.35
N LEU A 116 17.11 -7.44 9.43
CA LEU A 116 18.31 -6.65 9.66
C LEU A 116 18.09 -5.46 10.60
N ALA A 117 16.87 -4.93 10.68
CA ALA A 117 16.59 -3.74 11.49
C ALA A 117 16.92 -3.93 12.98
N GLU A 118 16.85 -5.15 13.52
CA GLU A 118 17.23 -5.47 14.91
C GLU A 118 18.71 -5.14 15.21
N TYR A 119 19.58 -5.23 14.20
CA TYR A 119 21.01 -4.99 14.35
C TYR A 119 21.40 -3.52 14.15
N GLU A 120 20.44 -2.64 13.90
CA GLU A 120 20.66 -1.20 13.68
C GLU A 120 21.79 -0.89 12.67
N PRO A 121 21.78 -1.47 11.46
CA PRO A 121 22.91 -1.37 10.51
C PRO A 121 23.28 0.08 10.15
N TRP A 122 22.30 1.00 10.23
CA TRP A 122 22.48 2.44 10.05
C TRP A 122 23.45 3.10 11.05
N ARG A 123 23.83 2.40 12.14
CA ARG A 123 24.83 2.85 13.12
C ARG A 123 26.27 2.55 12.69
N ILE A 124 26.44 1.95 11.51
CA ILE A 124 27.73 1.68 10.87
C ILE A 124 27.78 2.47 9.54
N PRO A 125 27.93 3.80 9.57
CA PRO A 125 27.78 4.65 8.38
C PRO A 125 28.99 4.64 7.43
N PHE A 126 30.06 3.92 7.78
CA PHE A 126 31.28 3.78 6.98
C PHE A 126 31.69 2.32 6.90
N LEU A 127 31.83 1.83 5.68
CA LEU A 127 32.42 0.54 5.33
C LEU A 127 33.69 0.79 4.52
N SER A 128 34.47 -0.27 4.25
CA SER A 128 35.71 -0.17 3.48
C SER A 128 35.52 0.30 2.03
N ASP A 129 34.32 0.12 1.48
CA ASP A 129 33.98 0.38 0.08
C ASP A 129 32.79 1.32 -0.11
N SER A 130 32.12 1.73 0.97
CA SER A 130 30.85 2.44 0.90
C SER A 130 30.55 3.29 2.14
N GLY A 131 29.71 4.31 1.96
CA GLY A 131 29.19 5.16 3.04
C GLY A 131 28.63 6.46 2.51
N PHE A 132 28.10 7.32 3.37
CA PHE A 132 27.48 8.58 2.91
C PHE A 132 28.44 9.48 2.11
N HIS A 133 29.74 9.35 2.35
CA HIS A 133 30.80 10.16 1.76
C HIS A 133 31.04 9.89 0.27
N ASN A 134 30.70 8.70 -0.24
CA ASN A 134 30.84 8.39 -1.67
C ASN A 134 29.50 8.41 -2.43
N ALA A 135 28.36 8.37 -1.74
CA ALA A 135 27.03 8.40 -2.34
C ALA A 135 26.82 9.57 -3.31
N MET A 136 27.28 10.78 -2.95
CA MET A 136 27.12 11.98 -3.79
C MET A 136 27.81 11.87 -5.15
N GLY A 137 28.93 11.15 -5.24
CA GLY A 137 29.62 10.95 -6.51
C GLY A 137 28.76 10.20 -7.54
N TYR A 138 27.98 9.22 -7.05
CA TYR A 138 27.05 8.45 -7.90
C TYR A 138 25.84 9.29 -8.31
N VAL A 139 25.28 10.08 -7.38
CA VAL A 139 24.13 10.94 -7.64
C VAL A 139 24.46 11.96 -8.74
N VAL A 140 25.57 12.68 -8.61
CA VAL A 140 25.99 13.68 -9.61
C VAL A 140 26.18 13.06 -11.00
N ALA A 141 26.67 11.82 -11.07
CA ALA A 141 26.84 11.12 -12.34
C ALA A 141 25.49 10.70 -12.98
N ALA A 142 24.46 10.47 -12.16
CA ALA A 142 23.11 10.13 -12.60
C ALA A 142 22.21 11.35 -12.89
N THR A 143 22.51 12.50 -12.28
CA THR A 143 21.73 13.73 -12.47
C THR A 143 21.88 14.28 -13.89
N THR A 144 20.75 14.49 -14.57
CA THR A 144 20.73 15.20 -15.85
C THR A 144 20.75 16.71 -15.61
N PHE A 145 21.88 17.36 -15.89
CA PHE A 145 22.00 18.82 -15.83
C PHE A 145 21.33 19.45 -17.05
N ARG A 146 20.26 20.22 -16.83
CA ARG A 146 19.60 20.99 -17.89
C ARG A 146 20.29 22.36 -17.99
N THR A 147 20.70 22.74 -19.19
CA THR A 147 21.10 24.11 -19.49
C THR A 147 19.85 24.93 -19.78
N GLU A 148 19.81 26.16 -19.30
CA GLU A 148 18.79 27.16 -19.68
C GLU A 148 18.81 27.45 -21.20
#